data_AF-A0A3Q9ICA8-F1
#
_entry.id   AF-A0A3Q9ICA8-F1
#
_cell.length_a   1.000
_cell.length_b   1.000
_cell.length_c   1.000
_cell.angle_alpha   90.00
_cell.angle_beta   90.00
_cell.angle_gamma   90.00
#
_symmetry.space_group_name_H-M   'P 1'
#
loop_
_entity.id
_entity.type
_entity.pdbx_description
1 polymer ?
#
loop_
_entity_poly.entity_id
_entity_poly.type
_entity_poly.pdbx_seq_one_letter_code
_entity_poly.pdbx_strand_id
1 'polypeptide(L)'
;MGNSLYAMNHHELYSKLLVCAREQYSLFTNTDSEEHEKDFNRLSAEWDVLCAQIEQANQEYGIPDHTDAALVEKMEQIAMVLSMTERELNDSVSEAGGNLKNVKEQKLLMNAYYGFDRRGHNSLYFDEKK
;
A
#
# COMPACT_ATOMS: atom_id res chain seq x y z
N MET A 1 10.16 5.78 30.65
CA MET A 1 8.74 5.47 30.34
C MET A 1 8.34 5.92 28.92
N GLY A 2 9.27 6.00 27.95
CA GLY A 2 8.97 6.49 26.59
C GLY A 2 8.66 5.40 25.53
N ASN A 3 9.09 4.15 25.74
CA ASN A 3 9.01 3.11 24.71
C ASN A 3 7.58 2.61 24.41
N SER A 4 6.66 2.66 25.38
CA SER A 4 5.32 2.08 25.19
C SER A 4 4.41 2.93 24.31
N LEU A 5 4.50 4.26 24.40
CA LEU A 5 3.69 5.16 23.57
C LEU A 5 4.18 5.16 22.11
N TYR A 6 5.50 5.08 21.95
CA TYR A 6 6.17 4.99 20.66
C TYR A 6 5.79 3.73 19.85
N ALA A 7 5.86 2.56 20.49
CA ALA A 7 5.52 1.29 19.85
C ALA A 7 4.02 1.23 19.51
N MET A 8 3.15 1.76 20.37
CA MET A 8 1.71 1.84 20.11
C MET A 8 1.38 2.68 18.86
N ASN A 9 2.07 3.81 18.67
CA ASN A 9 1.85 4.68 17.52
C ASN A 9 2.24 4.00 16.19
N HIS A 10 3.40 3.33 16.15
CA HIS A 10 3.81 2.56 14.97
C HIS A 10 2.85 1.42 14.67
N HIS A 11 2.45 0.64 15.69
CA HIS A 11 1.50 -0.45 15.49
C HIS A 11 0.18 0.03 14.90
N GLU A 12 -0.34 1.15 15.38
CA GLU A 12 -1.58 1.73 14.88
C GLU A 12 -1.43 2.16 13.41
N LEU A 13 -0.36 2.89 13.08
CA LEU A 13 -0.11 3.38 11.72
C LEU A 13 0.06 2.24 10.72
N TYR A 14 0.88 1.23 11.04
CA TYR A 14 1.05 0.06 10.17
C TYR A 14 -0.21 -0.80 10.07
N SER A 15 -1.05 -0.83 11.11
CA SER A 15 -2.35 -1.53 11.03
C SER A 15 -3.31 -0.82 10.09
N LYS A 16 -3.39 0.52 10.14
CA LYS A 16 -4.19 1.32 9.20
C LYS A 16 -3.67 1.17 7.78
N LEU A 17 -2.35 1.18 7.59
CA LEU A 17 -1.73 1.02 6.27
C LEU A 17 -2.04 -0.37 5.68
N LEU A 18 -2.01 -1.43 6.49
CA LEU A 18 -2.39 -2.77 6.05
C LEU A 18 -3.87 -2.86 5.65
N VAL A 19 -4.78 -2.21 6.38
CA VAL A 19 -6.19 -2.14 6.00
C VAL A 19 -6.34 -1.41 4.66
N CYS A 20 -5.70 -0.26 4.51
CA CYS A 20 -5.70 0.51 3.27
C CYS A 20 -5.19 -0.33 2.08
N ALA A 21 -4.08 -1.07 2.26
CA ALA A 21 -3.52 -1.97 1.26
C ALA A 21 -4.53 -3.04 0.81
N ARG A 22 -5.23 -3.66 1.78
CA ARG A 22 -6.21 -4.71 1.51
C ARG A 22 -7.45 -4.18 0.81
N GLU A 23 -7.90 -2.98 1.17
CA GLU A 23 -9.02 -2.33 0.50
C GLU A 23 -8.66 -1.97 -0.95
N GLN A 24 -7.47 -1.43 -1.19
CA GLN A 24 -6.97 -1.20 -2.54
C GLN A 24 -6.91 -2.50 -3.36
N TYR A 25 -6.35 -3.57 -2.80
CA TYR A 25 -6.34 -4.89 -3.45
C TYR A 25 -7.75 -5.40 -3.76
N SER A 26 -8.70 -5.24 -2.83
CA SER A 26 -10.09 -5.64 -3.04
C SER A 26 -10.71 -4.92 -4.24
N LEU A 27 -10.43 -3.63 -4.43
CA LEU A 27 -10.90 -2.87 -5.60
C LEU A 27 -10.34 -3.42 -6.92
N PHE A 28 -9.15 -4.02 -6.93
CA PHE A 28 -8.62 -4.69 -8.12
C PHE A 28 -9.31 -6.02 -8.43
N THR A 29 -9.68 -6.77 -7.39
CA THR A 29 -10.30 -8.09 -7.56
C THR A 29 -11.82 -8.06 -7.77
N ASN A 30 -12.51 -6.98 -7.40
CA ASN A 30 -13.97 -6.88 -7.44
C ASN A 30 -14.43 -5.77 -8.40
N THR A 31 -14.40 -5.99 -9.71
CA THR A 31 -14.71 -5.02 -10.79
C THR A 31 -16.13 -4.43 -10.87
N ASP A 32 -17.02 -4.66 -9.89
CA ASP A 32 -18.47 -4.43 -10.04
C ASP A 32 -19.00 -3.05 -9.57
N SER A 33 -18.14 -2.07 -9.28
CA SER A 33 -18.55 -0.75 -8.76
C SER A 33 -18.30 0.39 -9.77
N GLU A 34 -19.33 1.17 -10.06
CA GLU A 34 -19.22 2.43 -10.82
C GLU A 34 -18.44 3.53 -10.04
N GLU A 35 -18.14 3.31 -8.75
CA GLU A 35 -17.42 4.25 -7.87
C GLU A 35 -15.94 3.88 -7.66
N HIS A 36 -15.43 2.85 -8.33
CA HIS A 36 -14.05 2.35 -8.20
C HIS A 36 -12.98 3.44 -8.27
N GLU A 37 -13.09 4.37 -9.21
CA GLU A 37 -12.11 5.43 -9.37
C GLU A 37 -12.09 6.39 -8.17
N LYS A 38 -13.27 6.72 -7.62
CA LYS A 38 -13.37 7.60 -6.46
C LYS A 38 -12.81 6.92 -5.21
N ASP A 39 -13.16 5.66 -5.01
CA ASP A 39 -12.69 4.87 -3.87
C ASP A 39 -11.18 4.64 -3.94
N PHE A 40 -10.65 4.34 -5.12
CA PHE A 40 -9.21 4.17 -5.31
C PHE A 40 -8.45 5.48 -5.06
N ASN A 41 -8.95 6.61 -5.59
CA ASN A 41 -8.33 7.92 -5.36
C ASN A 41 -8.37 8.31 -3.87
N ARG A 42 -9.48 8.02 -3.17
CA ARG A 42 -9.60 8.23 -1.72
C ARG A 42 -8.57 7.38 -0.97
N LEU A 43 -8.50 6.09 -1.27
CA LEU A 43 -7.55 5.18 -0.61
C LEU A 43 -6.11 5.54 -0.91
N SER A 44 -5.81 6.02 -2.12
CA SER A 44 -4.48 6.50 -2.48
C SER A 44 -4.07 7.74 -1.67
N ALA A 45 -4.99 8.69 -1.48
CA ALA A 45 -4.74 9.85 -0.62
C ALA A 45 -4.57 9.43 0.86
N GLU A 46 -5.34 8.44 1.32
CA GLU A 46 -5.23 7.89 2.67
C GLU A 46 -3.89 7.18 2.88
N TRP A 47 -3.43 6.40 1.89
CA TRP A 47 -2.11 5.79 1.88
C TRP A 47 -1.00 6.83 2.03
N ASP A 48 -1.03 7.90 1.22
CA ASP A 48 -0.02 8.96 1.26
C ASP A 48 0.05 9.62 2.64
N VAL A 49 -1.11 9.89 3.25
CA VAL A 49 -1.20 10.44 4.61
C VAL A 49 -0.60 9.47 5.64
N LEU A 50 -0.90 8.17 5.55
CA LEU A 50 -0.37 7.16 6.45
C LEU A 50 1.15 7.01 6.31
N CYS A 51 1.67 7.01 5.08
CA CYS A 51 3.11 7.01 4.83
C CYS A 51 3.81 8.25 5.41
N ALA A 52 3.23 9.44 5.22
CA ALA A 52 3.78 10.66 5.80
C ALA A 52 3.77 10.63 7.34
N GLN A 53 2.71 10.08 7.95
CA GLN A 53 2.64 9.91 9.41
C GLN A 53 3.66 8.90 9.93
N ILE A 54 3.90 7.80 9.21
CA ILE A 54 4.94 6.83 9.54
C ILE A 54 6.32 7.46 9.42
N GLU A 55 6.59 8.22 8.36
CA GLU A 55 7.85 8.92 8.19
C GLU A 55 8.09 9.94 9.31
N GLN A 56 7.06 10.73 9.65
CA GLN A 56 7.13 11.65 10.78
C GLN A 56 7.37 10.92 12.10
N ALA A 57 6.66 9.81 12.36
CA ALA A 57 6.86 9.01 13.57
C ALA A 57 8.28 8.42 13.64
N ASN A 58 8.83 7.97 12.51
CA ASN A 58 10.21 7.51 12.41
C ASN A 58 11.22 8.64 12.70
N GLN A 59 10.93 9.88 12.27
CA GLN A 59 11.78 11.04 12.54
C GLN A 59 11.71 11.49 14.00
N GLU A 60 10.51 11.55 14.59
CA GLU A 60 10.31 12.04 15.96
C GLU A 60 10.79 11.05 17.01
N TYR A 61 10.65 9.75 16.74
CA TYR A 61 10.84 8.73 17.75
C TYR A 61 11.84 7.63 17.36
N GLY A 62 12.39 7.68 16.14
CA GLY A 62 13.30 6.68 15.59
C GLY A 62 12.58 5.60 14.80
N ILE A 63 13.34 4.85 14.00
CA ILE A 63 12.84 3.69 13.25
C ILE A 63 12.57 2.54 14.24
N PRO A 64 11.41 1.87 14.15
CA PRO A 64 11.08 0.75 15.02
C PRO A 64 12.14 -0.33 14.99
N ASP A 65 12.51 -0.81 16.18
CA ASP A 65 13.47 -1.91 16.29
C ASP A 65 12.88 -3.20 15.71
N HIS A 66 13.69 -3.94 14.95
CA HIS A 66 13.29 -5.20 14.28
C HIS A 66 12.98 -6.34 15.25
N THR A 67 13.12 -6.09 16.55
CA THR A 67 12.77 -7.01 17.62
C THR A 67 11.26 -7.06 17.89
N ASP A 68 10.47 -6.10 17.38
CA ASP A 68 9.01 -6.14 17.45
C ASP A 68 8.43 -7.04 16.34
N ALA A 69 8.34 -8.34 16.65
CA ALA A 69 7.84 -9.34 15.72
C ALA A 69 6.43 -9.04 15.18
N ALA A 70 5.56 -8.42 15.98
CA ALA A 70 4.20 -8.12 15.57
C ALA A 70 4.12 -6.92 14.63
N LEU A 71 5.10 -6.00 14.67
CA LEU A 71 5.24 -4.94 13.68
C LEU A 71 5.82 -5.47 12.37
N VAL A 72 6.88 -6.29 12.46
CA VAL A 72 7.50 -6.95 11.31
C VAL A 72 6.47 -7.77 10.53
N GLU A 73 5.64 -8.55 11.22
CA GLU A 73 4.57 -9.33 10.59
C GLU A 73 3.58 -8.44 9.80
N LYS A 74 3.28 -7.22 10.29
CA LYS A 74 2.42 -6.28 9.55
C LYS A 74 3.10 -5.74 8.31
N MET A 75 4.39 -5.40 8.39
CA MET A 75 5.18 -4.95 7.25
C MET A 75 5.24 -6.04 6.16
N GLU A 76 5.47 -7.29 6.56
CA GLU A 76 5.46 -8.44 5.64
C GLU A 76 4.08 -8.65 5.00
N GLN A 77 2.99 -8.50 5.77
CA GLN A 77 1.63 -8.57 5.23
C GLN A 77 1.34 -7.44 4.23
N ILE A 78 1.81 -6.21 4.49
CA ILE A 78 1.68 -5.10 3.55
C ILE A 78 2.43 -5.42 2.25
N ALA A 79 3.69 -5.88 2.35
CA ALA A 79 4.51 -6.24 1.19
C ALA A 79 3.86 -7.37 0.36
N MET A 80 3.28 -8.37 1.04
CA MET A 80 2.55 -9.45 0.38
C MET A 80 1.33 -8.91 -0.38
N VAL A 81 0.52 -8.05 0.24
CA VAL A 81 -0.66 -7.45 -0.41
C VAL A 81 -0.25 -6.61 -1.63
N LEU A 82 0.82 -5.81 -1.53
CA LEU A 82 1.34 -5.03 -2.66
C LEU A 82 1.81 -5.95 -3.81
N SER A 83 2.49 -7.05 -3.49
CA SER A 83 2.92 -8.04 -4.48
C SER A 83 1.73 -8.71 -5.17
N MET A 84 0.63 -8.95 -4.44
CA MET A 84 -0.61 -9.48 -5.01
C MET A 84 -1.28 -8.45 -5.93
N THR A 85 -1.36 -7.18 -5.50
CA THR A 85 -1.86 -6.07 -6.32
C THR A 85 -1.07 -5.92 -7.62
N GLU A 86 0.26 -5.99 -7.55
CA GLU A 86 1.13 -5.92 -8.74
C GLU A 86 0.91 -7.10 -9.68
N ARG A 87 0.69 -8.31 -9.15
CA ARG A 87 0.35 -9.49 -9.96
C ARG A 87 -0.97 -9.30 -10.68
N GLU A 88 -2.04 -8.91 -9.99
CA GLU A 88 -3.36 -8.70 -10.59
C GLU A 88 -3.33 -7.61 -11.67
N LEU A 89 -2.54 -6.55 -11.46
CA LEU A 89 -2.29 -5.52 -12.46
C LEU A 89 -1.60 -6.10 -13.71
N ASN A 90 -0.55 -6.91 -13.54
CA ASN A 90 0.17 -7.53 -14.65
C ASN A 90 -0.67 -8.58 -15.42
N ASP A 91 -1.47 -9.35 -14.70
CA ASP A 91 -2.38 -10.34 -15.30
C ASP A 91 -3.48 -9.63 -16.11
N SER A 92 -4.03 -8.53 -15.57
CA SER A 92 -4.99 -7.67 -16.27
C SER A 92 -4.43 -7.07 -17.58
N VAL A 93 -3.16 -6.67 -17.60
CA VAL A 93 -2.48 -6.18 -18.81
C VAL A 93 -2.36 -7.28 -19.87
N SER A 94 -2.14 -8.52 -19.43
CA SER A 94 -1.97 -9.68 -20.30
C SER A 94 -3.32 -10.19 -20.87
N GLU A 95 -4.41 -10.07 -20.12
CA GLU A 95 -5.77 -10.47 -20.53
C GLU A 95 -6.54 -9.40 -21.35
N ALA A 96 -6.00 -8.19 -21.49
CA ALA A 96 -6.63 -7.05 -22.18
C ALA A 96 -7.00 -7.26 -23.67
N GLY A 97 -6.76 -8.45 -24.24
CA GLY A 97 -7.27 -8.87 -25.54
C GLY A 97 -8.76 -9.25 -25.57
N GLY A 98 -9.42 -9.45 -24.43
CA GLY A 98 -10.77 -10.03 -24.38
C GLY A 98 -11.95 -9.09 -24.02
N ASN A 99 -11.77 -8.06 -23.19
CA ASN A 99 -12.89 -7.29 -22.61
C ASN A 99 -12.61 -5.77 -22.50
N LEU A 100 -13.07 -5.00 -23.49
CA LEU A 100 -12.76 -3.57 -23.64
C LEU A 100 -13.24 -2.66 -22.48
N LYS A 101 -14.29 -3.03 -21.74
CA LYS A 101 -14.81 -2.22 -20.62
C LYS A 101 -13.90 -2.34 -19.38
N ASN A 102 -13.58 -3.58 -19.00
CA ASN A 102 -12.65 -3.87 -17.89
C ASN A 102 -11.26 -3.30 -18.17
N VAL A 103 -10.81 -3.35 -19.42
CA VAL A 103 -9.51 -2.79 -19.84
C VAL A 103 -9.43 -1.28 -19.59
N LYS A 104 -10.53 -0.53 -19.74
CA LYS A 104 -10.51 0.93 -19.53
C LYS A 104 -10.38 1.29 -18.04
N GLU A 105 -11.13 0.59 -17.18
CA GLU A 105 -11.09 0.77 -15.73
C GLU A 105 -9.76 0.29 -15.15
N GLN A 106 -9.27 -0.87 -15.60
CA GLN A 106 -7.95 -1.43 -15.23
C GLN A 106 -6.81 -0.52 -15.68
N LYS A 107 -6.83 0.03 -16.90
CA LYS A 107 -5.80 0.96 -17.38
C LYS A 107 -5.79 2.28 -16.61
N LEU A 108 -6.95 2.73 -16.14
CA LEU A 108 -7.07 3.93 -15.32
C LEU A 108 -6.48 3.68 -13.91
N LEU A 109 -6.81 2.55 -13.29
CA LEU A 109 -6.22 2.13 -12.02
C LEU A 109 -4.71 1.92 -12.13
N MET A 110 -4.25 1.32 -13.22
CA MET A 110 -2.84 1.11 -13.51
C MET A 110 -2.08 2.44 -13.66
N ASN A 111 -2.67 3.43 -14.34
CA ASN A 111 -2.10 4.78 -14.42
C ASN A 111 -2.05 5.48 -13.06
N ALA A 112 -3.05 5.26 -12.21
CA ALA A 112 -3.05 5.79 -10.85
C ALA A 112 -1.99 5.10 -9.98
N TYR A 113 -1.85 3.77 -10.08
CA TYR A 113 -0.85 2.97 -9.36
C TYR A 113 0.60 3.27 -9.80
N TYR A 114 0.89 3.36 -11.11
CA TYR A 114 2.23 3.74 -11.57
C TYR A 114 2.49 5.26 -11.48
N GLY A 115 1.43 6.08 -11.46
CA GLY A 115 1.53 7.50 -11.09
C GLY A 115 1.92 7.67 -9.61
N PHE A 116 1.52 6.71 -8.77
CA PHE A 116 1.83 6.57 -7.35
C PHE A 116 3.26 6.04 -7.11
N ASP A 117 3.71 5.03 -7.87
CA ASP A 117 5.07 4.45 -7.78
C ASP A 117 6.19 5.51 -7.98
N ARG A 118 5.91 6.56 -8.77
CA ARG A 118 6.84 7.68 -9.01
C ARG A 118 7.05 8.62 -7.81
N ARG A 119 6.23 8.58 -6.75
CA ARG A 119 6.31 9.53 -5.62
C ARG A 119 6.71 8.93 -4.28
N GLY A 120 6.74 7.60 -4.11
CA GLY A 120 6.89 7.02 -2.76
C GLY A 120 7.72 5.76 -2.61
N HIS A 121 8.00 5.00 -3.68
CA HIS A 121 8.62 3.66 -3.52
C HIS A 121 10.14 3.65 -3.34
N ASN A 122 10.81 4.82 -3.36
CA ASN A 122 12.27 4.91 -3.21
C ASN A 122 12.76 4.91 -1.75
N SER A 123 11.88 4.86 -0.73
CA SER A 123 12.32 4.88 0.68
C SER A 123 12.02 3.60 1.47
N LEU A 124 11.31 2.63 0.86
CA LEU A 124 11.11 1.29 1.44
C LEU A 124 12.07 0.23 0.87
N TYR A 125 13.06 0.66 0.08
CA TYR A 125 14.23 -0.18 -0.17
C TYR A 125 15.02 -0.28 1.13
N PHE A 126 14.69 -1.32 1.89
CA PHE A 126 15.60 -1.90 2.85
C PHE A 126 16.93 -2.10 2.14
N ASP A 127 17.95 -1.42 2.66
CA ASP A 127 19.36 -1.62 2.37
C ASP A 127 19.73 -3.05 2.80
N GLU A 128 19.29 -4.05 2.02
CA GLU A 128 19.93 -5.35 1.98
C GLU A 128 21.30 -5.15 1.31
N LYS A 129 22.24 -4.66 2.13
CA LYS A 129 23.65 -4.68 1.80
C LYS A 129 24.07 -6.10 1.43
N LYS A 130 24.54 -6.24 0.20
CA LYS A 130 25.72 -7.04 -0.11
C LYS A 130 26.70 -6.19 -0.91
#